data_AF-A0A1S8B8C2-F1
#
_entry.id   AF-A0A1S8B8C2-F1
#
_cell.length_a   1.000
_cell.length_b   1.000
_cell.length_c   1.000
_cell.angle_alpha   90.00
_cell.angle_beta   90.00
_cell.angle_gamma   90.00
#
_symmetry.space_group_name_H-M   'P 1'
#
loop_
_entity.id
_entity.type
_entity.pdbx_description
1 polymer ?
#
loop_
_entity_poly.entity_id
_entity_poly.type
_entity_poly.pdbx_seq_one_letter_code
_entity_poly.pdbx_strand_id
1 'polypeptide(L)'
;MQPSSGPTLDRFNSTNSYYASVSFPKSVGRAHWLNGEPTAHQLHLVRGQIRGAKKRGLKPRYWGTPNWPIGIRNRMWEVLVEEGVGFLNVDDLRAATAWDWENRRHMAWFWL
;
A
#
# COMPACT_ATOMS: atom_id res chain seq x y z
N MET A 1 20.07 -11.02 35.28
CA MET A 1 18.91 -10.32 34.70
C MET A 1 19.35 -9.68 33.39
N GLN A 2 18.87 -10.15 32.24
CA GLN A 2 19.05 -9.43 30.98
C GLN A 2 18.08 -8.24 30.96
N PRO A 3 18.52 -7.02 30.58
CA PRO A 3 17.61 -5.90 30.48
C PRO A 3 16.63 -6.16 29.34
N SER A 4 15.33 -5.96 29.60
CA SER A 4 14.27 -5.99 28.60
C SER A 4 14.47 -4.85 27.61
N SER A 5 15.18 -5.13 26.52
CA SER A 5 15.24 -4.24 25.36
C SER A 5 13.82 -4.05 24.83
N GLY A 6 13.29 -2.83 24.93
CA GLY A 6 12.13 -2.41 24.14
C GLY A 6 12.37 -2.72 22.65
N PRO A 7 11.32 -2.74 21.81
CA PRO A 7 11.46 -3.14 20.41
C PRO A 7 12.54 -2.29 19.74
N THR A 8 13.67 -2.91 19.43
CA THR A 8 14.73 -2.29 18.64
C THR A 8 14.15 -2.00 17.25
N LEU A 9 14.59 -0.90 16.63
CA LEU A 9 14.09 -0.46 15.32
C LEU A 9 14.28 -1.51 14.20
N ASP A 10 14.99 -2.61 14.47
CA ASP A 10 15.40 -3.64 13.52
C ASP A 10 14.90 -5.05 13.90
N ARG A 11 13.82 -5.14 14.70
CA ARG A 11 13.20 -6.42 15.08
C ARG A 11 12.86 -7.32 13.88
N PHE A 12 12.49 -6.72 12.74
CA PHE A 12 12.09 -7.43 11.53
C PHE A 12 12.95 -7.03 10.33
N ASN A 13 13.43 -8.03 9.59
CA ASN A 13 14.25 -7.86 8.39
C ASN A 13 14.12 -9.11 7.48
N SER A 14 14.85 -9.12 6.36
CA SER A 14 14.76 -10.19 5.36
C SER A 14 15.11 -11.60 5.83
N THR A 15 15.80 -11.78 6.98
CA THR A 15 16.12 -13.12 7.51
C THR A 15 14.98 -13.74 8.31
N ASN A 16 14.04 -12.93 8.79
CA ASN A 16 12.95 -13.39 9.66
C ASN A 16 11.56 -12.95 9.21
N SER A 17 11.45 -12.23 8.09
CA SER A 17 10.20 -11.72 7.55
C SER A 17 10.31 -11.48 6.05
N TYR A 18 9.21 -11.70 5.33
CA TYR A 18 9.12 -11.41 3.89
C TYR A 18 8.43 -10.07 3.62
N TYR A 19 7.38 -9.78 4.39
CA TYR A 19 6.59 -8.56 4.25
C TYR A 19 6.82 -7.58 5.41
N ALA A 20 6.76 -6.29 5.09
CA ALA A 20 6.36 -5.27 6.05
C ALA A 20 4.87 -4.95 5.80
N SER A 21 4.00 -5.60 6.57
CA SER A 21 2.55 -5.61 6.32
C SER A 21 1.80 -4.77 7.36
N VAL A 22 0.99 -3.81 6.92
CA VAL A 22 0.24 -2.92 7.82
C VAL A 22 -1.15 -2.56 7.29
N SER A 23 -2.04 -2.18 8.21
CA SER A 23 -3.36 -1.64 7.91
C SER A 23 -3.22 -0.27 7.26
N PHE A 24 -3.61 -0.12 5.99
CA PHE A 24 -3.63 1.18 5.30
C PHE A 24 -4.44 2.24 6.06
N PRO A 25 -5.66 1.94 6.55
CA PRO A 25 -6.47 2.90 7.29
C PRO A 25 -5.82 3.38 8.58
N LYS A 26 -5.09 2.49 9.29
CA LYS A 26 -4.45 2.85 10.56
C LYS A 26 -3.12 3.55 10.35
N SER A 27 -2.38 3.25 9.27
CA SER A 27 -1.03 3.80 9.06
C SER A 27 -0.97 5.01 8.14
N VAL A 28 -1.99 5.21 7.28
CA VAL A 28 -2.05 6.30 6.29
C VAL A 28 -3.35 7.10 6.39
N GLY A 29 -4.47 6.43 6.72
CA GLY A 29 -5.80 7.05 6.85
C GLY A 29 -6.65 6.96 5.57
N ARG A 30 -7.98 6.92 5.74
CA ARG A 30 -8.97 6.72 4.65
C ARG A 30 -9.58 8.02 4.09
N ALA A 31 -9.75 9.05 4.91
CA ALA A 31 -10.70 10.14 4.64
C ALA A 31 -10.51 10.83 3.27
N HIS A 32 -9.29 11.21 2.90
CA HIS A 32 -9.04 11.90 1.63
C HIS A 32 -8.89 10.96 0.42
N TRP A 33 -8.44 9.73 0.63
CA TRP A 33 -8.40 8.72 -0.44
C TRP A 33 -9.80 8.38 -0.95
N LEU A 34 -10.82 8.47 -0.08
CA LEU A 34 -12.23 8.33 -0.47
C LEU A 34 -12.74 9.48 -1.36
N ASN A 35 -11.97 10.55 -1.55
CA ASN A 35 -12.29 11.61 -2.51
C ASN A 35 -11.54 11.42 -3.85
N GLY A 36 -10.82 10.32 -4.01
CA GLY A 36 -10.14 9.95 -5.25
C GLY A 36 -8.66 10.37 -5.32
N GLU A 37 -8.13 11.20 -4.41
CA GLU A 37 -6.71 11.59 -4.45
C GLU A 37 -6.07 11.59 -3.06
N PRO A 38 -4.84 11.09 -2.91
CA PRO A 38 -4.10 11.18 -1.65
C PRO A 38 -3.66 12.61 -1.35
N THR A 39 -3.68 13.01 -0.08
CA THR A 39 -3.02 14.25 0.34
C THR A 39 -1.50 14.13 0.28
N ALA A 40 -0.80 15.26 0.24
CA ALA A 40 0.66 15.30 0.33
C ALA A 40 1.20 14.58 1.59
N HIS A 41 0.50 14.72 2.72
CA HIS A 41 0.84 14.02 3.95
C HIS A 41 0.68 12.49 3.81
N GLN A 42 -0.41 12.02 3.19
CA GLN A 42 -0.62 10.60 2.95
C GLN A 42 0.44 10.00 2.02
N LEU A 43 0.80 10.71 0.93
CA LEU A 43 1.91 10.32 0.07
C LEU A 43 3.23 10.28 0.82
N HIS A 44 3.50 11.27 1.68
CA HIS A 44 4.70 11.28 2.52
C HIS A 44 4.78 10.04 3.42
N LEU A 45 3.67 9.66 4.07
CA LEU A 45 3.60 8.46 4.91
C LEU A 45 3.83 7.18 4.11
N VAL A 46 3.16 7.02 2.96
CA VAL A 46 3.32 5.86 2.08
C VAL A 46 4.78 5.73 1.64
N ARG A 47 5.37 6.81 1.13
CA ARG A 47 6.78 6.85 0.71
C ARG A 47 7.74 6.52 1.85
N GLY A 48 7.51 7.07 3.03
CA GLY A 48 8.31 6.81 4.23
C GLY A 48 8.25 5.33 4.64
N GLN A 49 7.06 4.76 4.70
CA GLN A 49 6.84 3.35 5.06
C GLN A 49 7.46 2.40 4.01
N ILE A 50 7.27 2.68 2.72
CA ILE A 50 7.88 1.90 1.63
C ILE A 50 9.41 1.94 1.71
N ARG A 51 10.01 3.13 1.85
CA ARG A 51 11.47 3.24 2.01
C ARG A 51 11.97 2.50 3.25
N GLY A 52 11.27 2.63 4.37
CA GLY A 52 11.61 1.96 5.63
C GLY A 52 11.59 0.42 5.52
N ALA A 53 10.61 -0.13 4.81
CA ALA A 53 10.51 -1.55 4.51
C ALA A 53 11.63 -2.02 3.57
N LYS A 54 11.84 -1.31 2.46
CA LYS A 54 12.91 -1.63 1.49
C LYS A 54 14.30 -1.58 2.12
N LYS A 55 14.57 -0.61 3.01
CA LYS A 55 15.84 -0.53 3.76
C LYS A 55 16.10 -1.76 4.64
N ARG A 56 15.05 -2.47 5.06
CA ARG A 56 15.13 -3.71 5.86
C ARG A 56 15.12 -4.97 5.01
N GLY A 57 15.14 -4.84 3.68
CA GLY A 57 15.03 -5.97 2.74
C GLY A 57 13.62 -6.58 2.69
N LEU A 58 12.60 -5.86 3.16
CA LEU A 58 11.21 -6.34 3.23
C LEU A 58 10.37 -5.80 2.08
N LYS A 59 9.37 -6.57 1.65
CA LYS A 59 8.37 -6.13 0.66
C LYS A 59 7.24 -5.37 1.38
N PRO A 60 7.05 -4.06 1.12
CA PRO A 60 5.92 -3.33 1.70
C PRO A 60 4.60 -3.90 1.17
N ARG A 61 3.63 -4.09 2.08
CA ARG A 61 2.27 -4.53 1.76
C ARG A 61 1.26 -3.79 2.63
N TYR A 62 0.18 -3.34 2.03
CA TYR A 62 -0.92 -2.67 2.72
C TYR A 62 -2.17 -3.54 2.66
N TRP A 63 -2.88 -3.71 3.77
CA TRP A 63 -4.19 -4.36 3.79
C TRP A 63 -5.29 -3.38 4.23
N GLY A 64 -6.54 -3.70 3.90
CA GLY A 64 -7.70 -2.84 4.20
C GLY A 64 -7.82 -1.63 3.27
N THR A 65 -7.33 -1.77 2.04
CA THR A 65 -7.61 -0.88 0.91
C THR A 65 -9.12 -0.91 0.59
N PRO A 66 -9.70 0.16 0.00
CA PRO A 66 -11.12 0.20 -0.27
C PRO A 66 -11.48 -0.73 -1.44
N ASN A 67 -12.64 -1.38 -1.34
CA ASN A 67 -13.17 -2.25 -2.40
C ASN A 67 -14.20 -1.53 -3.28
N TRP A 68 -14.75 -0.43 -2.77
CA TRP A 68 -15.73 0.43 -3.42
C TRP A 68 -15.63 1.85 -2.81
N PRO A 69 -15.92 2.93 -3.56
CA PRO A 69 -16.21 2.98 -5.00
C PRO A 69 -15.06 2.51 -5.90
N ILE A 70 -15.39 1.97 -7.07
CA ILE A 70 -14.43 1.35 -8.01
C ILE A 70 -13.33 2.34 -8.43
N GLY A 71 -13.69 3.59 -8.74
CA GLY A 71 -12.72 4.62 -9.12
C GLY A 71 -11.68 4.88 -8.03
N ILE A 72 -12.10 4.95 -6.77
CA ILE A 72 -11.22 5.15 -5.62
C ILE A 72 -10.31 3.94 -5.39
N ARG A 73 -10.86 2.72 -5.50
CA ARG A 73 -10.08 1.49 -5.42
C ARG A 73 -8.96 1.47 -6.46
N ASN A 74 -9.32 1.70 -7.72
CA ASN A 74 -8.37 1.65 -8.83
C ASN A 74 -7.29 2.71 -8.67
N ARG A 75 -7.68 3.94 -8.30
CA ARG A 75 -6.73 5.02 -8.04
C ARG A 75 -5.80 4.74 -6.87
N MET A 76 -6.29 4.06 -5.82
CA MET A 76 -5.42 3.59 -4.74
C MET A 76 -4.41 2.54 -5.21
N TRP A 77 -4.83 1.59 -6.05
CA TRP A 77 -3.92 0.59 -6.60
C TRP A 77 -2.84 1.23 -7.47
N GLU A 78 -3.22 2.15 -8.36
CA GLU A 78 -2.29 2.92 -9.19
C GLU A 78 -1.22 3.60 -8.35
N VAL A 79 -1.64 4.43 -7.39
CA VAL A 79 -0.68 5.18 -6.56
C VAL A 79 0.22 4.23 -5.76
N LEU A 80 -0.33 3.16 -5.17
CA LEU A 80 0.51 2.21 -4.42
C LEU A 80 1.55 1.52 -5.31
N VAL A 81 1.20 1.19 -6.55
CA VAL A 81 2.12 0.61 -7.55
C VAL A 81 3.14 1.65 -8.00
N GLU A 82 2.72 2.89 -8.29
CA GLU A 82 3.60 4.01 -8.66
C GLU A 82 4.63 4.33 -7.56
N GLU A 83 4.21 4.30 -6.30
CA GLU A 83 5.09 4.49 -5.14
C GLU A 83 5.99 3.27 -4.85
N GLY A 84 5.77 2.17 -5.58
CA GLY A 84 6.63 0.98 -5.57
C GLY A 84 6.39 0.07 -4.38
N VAL A 85 5.12 -0.16 -4.03
CA VAL A 85 4.72 -1.23 -3.09
C VAL A 85 5.30 -2.57 -3.54
N GLY A 86 5.74 -3.41 -2.59
CA GLY A 86 6.34 -4.70 -2.92
C GLY A 86 5.30 -5.78 -3.23
N PHE A 87 4.10 -5.65 -2.64
CA PHE A 87 2.97 -6.53 -2.91
C PHE A 87 1.66 -5.74 -2.76
N LEU A 88 0.87 -5.69 -3.84
CA LEU A 88 -0.44 -5.06 -3.81
C LEU A 88 -1.46 -6.04 -3.23
N ASN A 89 -2.17 -5.63 -2.17
CA ASN A 89 -3.32 -6.36 -1.69
C ASN A 89 -4.57 -5.93 -2.45
N VAL A 90 -5.29 -6.91 -2.98
CA VAL A 90 -6.48 -6.73 -3.81
C VAL A 90 -7.58 -7.61 -3.24
N ASP A 91 -8.68 -7.02 -2.77
CA ASP A 91 -9.82 -7.83 -2.32
C ASP A 91 -10.80 -8.15 -3.49
N ASP A 92 -10.78 -7.40 -4.59
CA ASP A 92 -11.46 -7.74 -5.85
C ASP A 92 -10.45 -8.30 -6.89
N LEU A 93 -10.14 -9.58 -6.74
CA LEU A 93 -9.19 -10.28 -7.61
C LEU A 93 -9.63 -10.30 -9.08
N ARG A 94 -10.93 -10.41 -9.36
CA ARG A 94 -11.47 -10.44 -10.72
C ARG A 94 -11.20 -9.13 -11.44
N ALA A 95 -11.40 -8.00 -10.76
CA ALA A 95 -11.09 -6.70 -11.35
C ALA A 95 -9.59 -6.49 -11.54
N ALA A 96 -8.75 -6.94 -10.60
CA ALA A 96 -7.29 -6.79 -10.74
C ALA A 96 -6.69 -7.63 -11.88
N THR A 97 -7.27 -8.80 -12.19
CA THR A 97 -6.82 -9.61 -13.34
C THR A 97 -7.29 -9.06 -14.68
N ALA A 98 -8.41 -8.33 -14.71
CA ALA A 98 -8.90 -7.63 -15.89
C ALA A 98 -8.24 -6.25 -16.09
N TRP A 99 -7.52 -5.76 -15.08
CA TRP A 99 -6.83 -4.48 -15.13
C TRP A 99 -5.61 -4.57 -16.05
N ASP A 100 -5.53 -3.68 -17.03
CA ASP A 100 -4.30 -3.47 -17.79
C ASP A 100 -3.29 -2.84 -16.83
N TRP A 101 -2.12 -3.42 -16.61
CA TRP A 101 -1.11 -2.84 -15.71
C TRP A 101 -0.01 -2.08 -16.45
N GLU A 102 0.04 -2.20 -17.78
CA GLU A 102 1.08 -1.61 -18.62
C GLU A 102 0.70 -0.18 -19.04
N ASN A 103 -0.59 0.09 -19.19
CA ASN A 103 -1.09 1.31 -19.81
C ASN A 103 -1.50 2.37 -18.79
N ARG A 104 -0.59 3.30 -18.44
CA ARG A 104 -0.75 4.33 -17.37
C ARG A 104 -1.92 5.35 -17.50
N ARG A 105 -2.94 5.09 -18.32
CA ARG A 105 -4.15 5.90 -18.51
C ARG A 105 -5.41 5.03 -18.39
N HIS A 106 -5.87 4.74 -17.18
CA HIS A 106 -7.03 3.86 -16.94
C HIS A 106 -8.40 4.55 -16.79
N MET A 107 -8.54 5.80 -17.23
CA MET A 107 -9.75 6.61 -17.05
C MET A 107 -10.81 6.43 -18.15
N ALA A 108 -11.08 5.22 -18.67
CA ALA A 108 -12.03 5.10 -19.81
C ALA A 108 -13.04 3.93 -19.83
N TRP A 109 -12.97 2.88 -19.00
CA TRP A 109 -13.69 1.63 -19.36
C TRP A 109 -14.76 1.09 -18.41
N PHE A 110 -15.22 1.80 -17.36
CA PHE A 110 -16.21 1.23 -16.43
C PHE A 110 -17.38 2.15 -16.04
N TRP A 111 -18.00 2.81 -17.03
CA TRP A 111 -19.33 3.46 -16.89
C TRP A 111 -20.38 2.88 -17.86
N LEU A 112 -20.34 1.56 -18.07
CA LEU A 112 -21.46 0.78 -18.63
C LEU A 112 -21.64 -0.48 -17.81
#